data_AF-G7VBD4-F1
#
_entry.id   AF-G7VBD4-F1
#
_cell.length_a   1.000
_cell.length_b   1.000
_cell.length_c   1.000
_cell.angle_alpha   90.00
_cell.angle_beta   90.00
_cell.angle_gamma   90.00
#
_symmetry.space_group_name_H-M   'P 1'
#
loop_
_entity.id
_entity.type
_entity.pdbx_description
1 polymer ?
#
loop_
_entity_poly.entity_id
_entity_poly.type
_entity_poly.pdbx_seq_one_letter_code
_entity_poly.pdbx_strand_id
1 'polypeptide(L)' 'MPFCTVCGREVNFKNIAYIYGNIFICKDCFPQYYVKNLCKVVEKRLRGESPSACNFCSFKKQCDVYVSKTLKALS' A
#
# COMPACT_ATOMS: atom_id res chain seq x y z
N MET A 1 10.89 -19.09 -9.26
CA MET A 1 10.89 -17.61 -9.20
C MET A 1 10.37 -17.17 -7.82
N PRO A 2 10.53 -15.92 -7.37
CA PRO A 2 10.00 -15.51 -6.07
C PRO A 2 8.47 -15.48 -6.05
N PHE A 3 7.88 -15.72 -4.87
CA PHE A 3 6.44 -15.67 -4.65
C PHE A 3 6.04 -14.33 -4.04
N CYS A 4 4.93 -13.76 -4.51
CA CYS A 4 4.39 -12.52 -3.94
C CYS A 4 3.91 -12.78 -2.51
N THR A 5 4.42 -12.04 -1.52
CA THR A 5 4.00 -12.18 -0.11
C THR A 5 2.53 -11.81 0.11
N VAL A 6 1.93 -11.00 -0.79
CA VAL A 6 0.53 -10.56 -0.66
C VAL A 6 -0.46 -11.53 -1.31
N CYS A 7 -0.19 -12.03 -2.51
CA CYS A 7 -1.13 -12.91 -3.24
C CYS A 7 -0.66 -14.36 -3.40
N GLY A 8 0.54 -14.72 -2.93
CA GLY A 8 1.08 -16.08 -2.98
C GLY A 8 1.45 -16.59 -4.38
N ARG A 9 1.19 -15.82 -5.44
CA ARG A 9 1.50 -16.22 -6.82
C ARG A 9 2.99 -16.13 -7.10
N GLU A 10 3.49 -17.04 -7.93
CA GLU A 10 4.84 -16.95 -8.49
C GLU A 10 4.94 -15.70 -9.38
N VAL A 11 6.02 -14.92 -9.23
CA VAL A 11 6.19 -13.63 -9.92
C VAL A 11 7.51 -13.63 -10.68
N ASN A 12 7.45 -13.30 -11.97
CA ASN A 12 8.65 -13.00 -12.74
C ASN A 12 9.35 -11.75 -12.19
N PHE A 13 10.68 -11.73 -12.16
CA PHE A 13 11.46 -10.57 -11.68
C PHE A 13 11.06 -9.23 -12.33
N LYS A 14 10.64 -9.22 -13.61
CA LYS A 14 10.14 -8.01 -14.30
C LYS A 14 8.81 -7.48 -13.75
N ASN A 15 8.05 -8.32 -13.05
CA ASN A 15 6.73 -8.03 -12.49
C ASN A 15 6.78 -7.78 -10.97
N ILE A 16 7.97 -7.78 -10.37
CA ILE A 16 8.17 -7.36 -8.98
C ILE A 16 8.19 -5.82 -8.94
N ALA A 17 7.51 -5.25 -7.96
CA ALA A 17 7.46 -3.81 -7.71
C ALA A 17 8.19 -3.41 -6.42
N TYR A 18 8.34 -4.34 -5.47
CA TYR A 18 9.00 -4.06 -4.20
C TYR A 18 9.72 -5.29 -3.67
N ILE A 19 10.92 -5.05 -3.15
CA ILE A 19 11.79 -6.05 -2.54
C ILE A 19 12.32 -5.45 -1.24
N TYR A 20 12.13 -6.17 -0.13
CA TYR A 20 12.74 -5.81 1.15
C TYR A 20 13.08 -7.07 1.94
N GLY A 21 14.37 -7.42 1.98
CA GLY A 21 14.82 -8.72 2.51
C GLY A 21 14.15 -9.87 1.77
N ASN A 22 13.38 -10.70 2.49
CA ASN A 22 12.63 -11.83 1.94
C ASN A 22 11.20 -11.46 1.47
N ILE A 23 10.83 -10.18 1.50
CA ILE A 23 9.51 -9.71 1.06
C ILE A 23 9.57 -9.36 -0.41
N PHE A 24 8.76 -10.05 -1.22
CA PHE A 24 8.62 -9.80 -2.65
C PHE A 24 7.18 -9.45 -2.96
N ILE A 25 6.93 -8.29 -3.59
CA ILE A 25 5.57 -7.85 -3.92
C ILE A 25 5.48 -7.59 -5.42
N CYS A 26 4.49 -8.20 -6.07
CA CYS A 26 4.21 -7.95 -7.48
C CYS A 26 3.57 -6.57 -7.71
N LYS A 27 3.67 -6.08 -8.95
CA LYS A 27 3.10 -4.79 -9.39
C LYS A 27 1.62 -4.61 -9.06
N ASP A 28 0.80 -5.65 -9.17
CA ASP A 28 -0.63 -5.57 -8.88
C ASP A 28 -0.93 -5.42 -7.39
N CYS A 29 -0.14 -6.07 -6.53
CA CYS A 29 -0.32 -6.04 -5.09
C CYS A 29 0.32 -4.82 -4.43
N PHE A 30 1.33 -4.23 -5.07
CA PHE A 30 2.12 -3.16 -4.49
C PHE A 30 1.33 -1.90 -4.09
N PRO A 31 0.34 -1.40 -4.88
CA PRO A 31 -0.45 -0.24 -4.49
C PRO A 31 -1.14 -0.40 -3.13
N GLN A 32 -1.74 -1.57 -2.89
CA GLN A 32 -2.42 -1.87 -1.62
C GLN A 32 -1.40 -2.06 -0.50
N TYR A 33 -0.31 -2.78 -0.77
CA TYR A 33 0.78 -3.00 0.19
C TYR A 33 1.40 -1.68 0.64
N TYR A 34 1.67 -0.76 -0.29
CA TYR A 34 2.22 0.55 -0.03
C TYR A 34 1.28 1.38 0.86
N VAL A 35 0.00 1.49 0.47
CA VAL A 35 -1.00 2.25 1.24
C VAL A 35 -1.11 1.74 2.67
N LYS A 36 -1.13 0.42 2.85
CA LYS A 36 -1.31 -0.19 4.17
C LYS A 36 -0.07 -0.13 5.06
N ASN A 37 1.13 -0.31 4.49
CA ASN A 37 2.34 -0.56 5.29
C ASN A 37 3.42 0.51 5.19
N LEU A 38 3.43 1.33 4.12
CA LEU A 38 4.52 2.28 3.83
C LEU A 38 4.07 3.73 3.78
N CYS A 39 2.77 3.99 3.56
CA CYS A 39 2.26 5.33 3.32
C CYS A 39 2.04 6.11 4.63
N LYS A 40 3.02 6.94 5.01
CA LYS A 40 2.94 7.80 6.21
C LYS A 40 1.77 8.80 6.22
N VAL A 41 1.24 9.16 5.04
CA VAL A 41 0.08 10.05 4.93
C VAL A 41 -1.20 9.35 5.40
N VAL A 42 -1.33 8.05 5.13
CA VAL A 42 -2.46 7.24 5.60
C VAL A 42 -2.47 7.24 7.12
N GLU A 43 -1.32 7.02 7.76
CA GLU A 43 -1.19 7.00 9.22
C GLU A 43 -1.66 8.33 9.84
N LYS A 44 -1.25 9.47 9.27
CA LYS A 44 -1.70 10.80 9.72
C LYS A 44 -3.21 11.01 9.54
N ARG A 45 -3.76 10.63 8.39
CA ARG A 45 -5.20 10.77 8.11
C ARG A 45 -6.06 9.90 9.02
N LEU A 46 -5.62 8.69 9.36
CA LEU A 46 -6.30 7.82 10.32
C LEU A 46 -6.31 8.40 11.73
N ARG A 47 -5.33 9.23 12.09
CA ARG A 47 -5.30 9.99 13.35
C ARG A 47 -6.18 11.24 13.33
N GLY A 48 -6.86 11.53 12.22
CA GLY A 48 -7.66 12.75 12.05
C GLY A 48 -6.83 13.98 11.68
N GLU A 49 -5.54 13.83 11.41
CA GLU A 49 -4.73 14.93 10.85
C GLU A 49 -5.09 15.14 9.38
N SER A 50 -5.04 16.40 8.91
CA SER A 50 -5.20 16.76 7.50
C SER A 50 -3.85 17.19 6.91
N PRO A 51 -2.93 16.23 6.62
CA PRO A 51 -1.68 16.59 5.99
C PRO A 51 -1.96 17.14 4.59
N SER A 52 -1.26 18.22 4.23
CA SER A 52 -1.17 18.69 2.85
C SER A 52 -0.85 17.49 1.96
N ALA A 53 -1.63 17.30 0.90
CA ALA A 53 -1.51 16.11 0.05
C ALA A 53 -0.05 15.92 -0.38
N CYS A 54 0.50 14.74 -0.13
CA CYS A 54 1.88 14.43 -0.48
C CYS A 54 2.01 14.32 -2.00
N ASN A 55 3.00 15.02 -2.57
CA ASN A 55 3.38 14.94 -3.99
C ASN A 55 3.70 13.50 -4.47
N PHE A 56 3.90 12.55 -3.54
CA PHE A 56 4.25 11.16 -3.81
C PHE A 56 3.10 10.16 -3.74
N CYS A 57 1.85 10.60 -3.54
CA CYS A 57 0.74 9.66 -3.48
C CYS A 57 0.27 9.29 -4.91
N SER A 58 1.12 8.62 -5.68
CA SER A 58 0.74 7.96 -6.95
C SER A 58 -0.43 6.99 -6.76
N PHE A 59 -0.70 6.60 -5.51
CA PHE A 59 -1.82 5.76 -5.08
C PHE A 59 -2.88 6.50 -4.25
N LYS A 60 -3.13 7.79 -4.54
CA LYS A 60 -4.12 8.63 -3.81
C LYS A 60 -5.49 7.96 -3.73
N LYS A 61 -6.00 7.42 -4.85
CA LYS A 61 -7.31 6.76 -4.89
C LYS A 61 -7.38 5.56 -3.93
N GLN A 62 -6.33 4.73 -3.89
CA GLN A 62 -6.24 3.58 -3.01
C GLN A 62 -6.13 4.01 -1.54
N CYS A 63 -5.38 5.08 -1.26
CA CYS A 63 -5.27 5.70 0.06
C CYS A 63 -6.63 6.19 0.57
N ASP A 64 -7.36 6.97 -0.23
CA ASP A 64 -8.68 7.51 0.14
C ASP A 64 -9.69 6.39 0.44
N VAL A 65 -9.70 5.34 -0.39
CA VAL A 65 -10.54 4.15 -0.18
C VAL A 65 -10.16 3.42 1.11
N TYR A 66 -8.86 3.24 1.37
CA TYR A 66 -8.38 2.52 2.54
C TYR A 66 -8.71 3.27 3.84
N VAL A 67 -8.46 4.58 3.89
CA VAL A 67 -8.80 5.44 5.04
C VAL A 67 -10.30 5.39 5.30
N SER A 68 -11.12 5.59 4.26
CA SER A 68 -12.59 5.59 4.41
C SER A 68 -13.11 4.26 4.96
N LYS A 69 -12.58 3.12 4.48
CA LYS A 69 -12.96 1.79 4.96
C LYS A 69 -12.52 1.57 6.41
N THR A 70 -11.30 1.99 6.75
CA THR A 70 -10.73 1.78 8.08
C THR A 70 -11.44 2.60 9.14
N LEU A 71 -11.74 3.87 8.86
CA LEU A 71 -12.51 4.74 9.78
C LEU A 71 -13.92 4.20 10.02
N LYS A 72 -14.59 3.69 8.97
CA LYS A 72 -15.92 3.04 9.11
C LYS A 72 -15.87 1.79 9.98
N ALA A 73 -14.79 1.02 9.94
CA ALA A 73 -14.63 -0.18 10.76
C ALA A 73 -14.29 0.11 12.23
N LEU A 74 -13.93 1.35 12.54
CA LEU A 74 -13.66 1.84 13.91
C LEU A 74 -14.88 2.51 14.54
N SER A 75 -15.97 2.69 13.78
CA SER A 75 -17.22 3.31 14.23
C SER A 75 -18.21 2.27 14.75
#